data_AF-A0A511TCC6-F1
#
_entry.id   AF-A0A511TCC6-F1
#
_cell.length_a   1.000
_cell.length_b   1.000
_cell.length_c   1.000
_cell.angle_alpha   90.00
_cell.angle_beta   90.00
_cell.angle_gamma   90.00
#
_symmetry.space_group_name_H-M   'P 1'
#
loop_
_entity.id
_entity.type
_entity.pdbx_description
1 polymer ?
#
loop_
_entity_poly.entity_id
_entity_poly.type
_entity_poly.pdbx_seq_one_letter_code
_entity_poly.pdbx_strand_id
1 'polypeptide(L)'
;MSLKDLPITLAGKLHDIEIVHFTVDLEEMKQHIPSQLKVRSVGGKSVVSLVNVTPHRMGPQFLPPVMRPTYQAFLFRTLLEDAEYNEEKKDKGLYFTAVRSPSFMARTGLKLFTDIVIESCVTTRTGNRVDLRTGDRFVRYELDDHAPVTVDPEIEDIANTLDRAYTVNEDGVVRRVVIERYRWPLKQVACKDFATNFFKSAEPRACYKVTEIIDYIWKPFEVIARPRA
;
A
#
# COMPACT_ATOMS: atom_id res chain seq x y z
N MET A 1 -4.88 -16.67 22.14
CA MET A 1 -4.01 -16.67 20.95
C MET A 1 -4.83 -16.08 19.81
N SER A 2 -4.36 -15.00 19.17
CA SER A 2 -5.10 -14.34 18.09
C SER A 2 -4.89 -15.09 16.77
N LEU A 3 -5.86 -15.04 15.85
CA LEU A 3 -5.68 -15.57 14.48
C LEU A 3 -4.50 -14.90 13.75
N LYS A 4 -4.18 -13.67 14.14
CA LYS A 4 -3.02 -12.90 13.64
C LYS A 4 -1.67 -13.51 14.03
N ASP A 5 -1.63 -14.40 15.01
CA ASP A 5 -0.41 -15.03 15.52
C ASP A 5 -0.15 -16.39 14.85
N LEU A 6 -1.12 -16.89 14.08
CA LEU A 6 -0.99 -18.14 13.35
C LEU A 6 -0.22 -17.91 12.05
N PRO A 7 0.57 -18.89 11.58
CA PRO A 7 1.34 -18.76 10.36
C PRO A 7 0.44 -18.91 9.12
N ILE A 8 -0.43 -17.92 8.89
CA ILE A 8 -1.42 -17.94 7.82
C ILE A 8 -0.89 -17.23 6.59
N THR A 9 -0.81 -17.94 5.49
CA THR A 9 -0.58 -17.37 4.16
C THR A 9 -1.89 -16.79 3.61
N LEU A 10 -1.87 -15.53 3.17
CA LEU A 10 -2.96 -14.94 2.40
C LEU A 10 -2.60 -14.98 0.91
N ALA A 11 -3.56 -15.33 0.06
CA ALA A 11 -3.34 -15.37 -1.38
C ALA A 11 -4.58 -14.94 -2.16
N GLY A 12 -4.35 -14.36 -3.32
CA GLY A 12 -5.37 -13.94 -4.26
C GLY A 12 -4.74 -13.43 -5.56
N LYS A 13 -5.51 -12.65 -6.31
CA LYS A 13 -5.03 -11.96 -7.51
C LYS A 13 -5.26 -10.46 -7.35
N LEU A 14 -4.39 -9.64 -7.91
CA LEU A 14 -4.59 -8.20 -7.98
C LEU A 14 -4.99 -7.81 -9.40
N HIS A 15 -6.10 -7.10 -9.50
CA HIS A 15 -6.68 -6.58 -10.74
C HIS A 15 -6.74 -5.05 -10.69
N ASP A 16 -6.85 -4.41 -11.85
CA ASP A 16 -7.16 -2.99 -12.00
C ASP A 16 -6.28 -2.08 -11.11
N ILE A 17 -4.96 -2.28 -11.18
CA ILE A 17 -4.02 -1.58 -10.31
C ILE A 17 -3.61 -0.26 -10.96
N GLU A 18 -3.89 0.84 -10.26
CA GLU A 18 -3.42 2.18 -10.54
C GLU A 18 -2.56 2.64 -9.35
N ILE A 19 -1.42 3.27 -9.63
CA ILE A 19 -0.49 3.75 -8.61
C ILE A 19 -0.19 5.21 -8.88
N VAL A 20 -0.38 6.06 -7.87
CA VAL A 20 0.03 7.47 -7.88
C VAL A 20 1.09 7.66 -6.82
N HIS A 21 2.31 7.99 -7.26
CA HIS A 21 3.39 8.38 -6.38
C HIS A 21 3.40 9.89 -6.21
N PHE A 22 3.50 10.34 -4.96
CA PHE A 22 3.67 11.74 -4.60
C PHE A 22 4.63 11.85 -3.42
N THR A 23 5.22 13.02 -3.24
CA THR A 23 6.09 13.31 -2.11
C THR A 23 5.35 14.08 -1.04
N VAL A 24 5.78 13.90 0.21
CA VAL A 24 5.27 14.56 1.41
C VAL A 24 6.45 14.93 2.28
N ASP A 25 6.39 16.07 2.97
CA ASP A 25 7.39 16.49 3.93
C ASP A 25 7.58 15.43 5.04
N LEU A 26 8.84 15.18 5.41
CA LEU A 26 9.16 14.14 6.39
C LEU A 26 8.51 14.39 7.76
N GLU A 27 8.47 15.64 8.22
CA GLU A 27 7.86 15.99 9.51
C GLU A 27 6.34 15.76 9.51
N GLU A 28 5.67 16.01 8.38
CA GLU A 28 4.26 15.66 8.23
C GLU A 28 4.10 14.14 8.24
N MET A 29 4.93 13.40 7.48
CA MET A 29 4.84 11.95 7.41
C MET A 29 5.05 11.26 8.77
N LYS A 30 5.97 11.75 9.60
CA LYS A 30 6.24 11.18 10.94
C LYS A 30 5.00 11.11 11.82
N GLN A 31 4.02 12.00 11.63
CA GLN A 31 2.77 11.98 12.39
C GLN A 31 1.86 10.79 12.05
N HIS A 32 2.12 10.13 10.92
CA HIS A 32 1.34 9.00 10.41
C HIS A 32 2.05 7.65 10.59
N ILE A 33 3.26 7.65 11.15
CA ILE A 33 4.12 6.47 11.24
C ILE A 33 4.44 6.18 12.71
N PRO A 34 4.28 4.93 13.17
CA PRO A 34 4.70 4.55 14.51
C PRO A 34 6.19 4.83 14.74
N SER A 35 6.56 5.28 15.94
CA SER A 35 7.94 5.68 16.27
C SER A 35 8.96 4.53 16.19
N GLN A 36 8.50 3.29 16.13
CA GLN A 36 9.30 2.09 15.95
C GLN A 36 9.83 1.94 14.51
N LEU A 37 9.24 2.63 13.54
CA LEU A 37 9.59 2.53 12.13
C LEU A 37 10.24 3.82 11.65
N LYS A 38 11.26 3.68 10.81
CA LYS A 38 11.97 4.82 10.21
C LYS A 38 11.53 5.01 8.76
N VAL A 39 11.07 6.21 8.43
CA VAL A 39 10.65 6.57 7.08
C VAL A 39 11.87 6.79 6.21
N ARG A 40 11.90 6.20 5.02
CA ARG A 40 12.96 6.44 4.03
C ARG A 40 12.77 7.80 3.36
N SER A 41 13.85 8.56 3.32
CA SER A 41 13.93 9.85 2.62
C SER A 41 14.44 9.68 1.20
N VAL A 42 13.81 10.39 0.26
CA VAL A 42 14.20 10.50 -1.14
C VAL A 42 14.20 11.99 -1.48
N GLY A 43 15.38 12.56 -1.75
CA GLY A 43 15.52 14.00 -1.99
C GLY A 43 15.03 14.89 -0.83
N GLY A 44 15.10 14.40 0.41
CA GLY A 44 14.65 15.12 1.60
C GLY A 44 13.14 15.03 1.89
N LYS A 45 12.37 14.29 1.06
CA LYS A 45 10.93 14.05 1.26
C LYS A 45 10.63 12.57 1.43
N SER A 46 9.45 12.26 1.97
CA SER A 46 8.89 10.92 1.98
C SER A 46 8.16 10.65 0.66
N VAL A 47 8.35 9.48 0.07
CA VAL A 47 7.53 9.03 -1.07
C VAL A 47 6.33 8.25 -0.56
N VAL A 48 5.14 8.70 -0.93
CA VAL A 48 3.87 8.00 -0.69
C VAL A 48 3.38 7.44 -2.02
N SER A 49 2.96 6.18 -2.00
CA SER A 49 2.18 5.59 -3.09
C SER A 49 0.73 5.48 -2.65
N LEU A 50 -0.19 6.06 -3.42
CA LEU A 50 -1.59 5.70 -3.42
C LEU A 50 -1.78 4.56 -4.43
N VAL A 51 -2.15 3.38 -3.95
CA VAL A 51 -2.46 2.22 -4.79
C VAL A 51 -3.98 2.01 -4.79
N ASN A 52 -4.64 2.28 -5.90
CA ASN A 52 -6.01 1.84 -6.14
C ASN A 52 -5.96 0.46 -6.81
N VAL A 53 -6.61 -0.52 -6.22
CA VAL A 53 -6.51 -1.93 -6.66
C VAL A 53 -7.80 -2.68 -6.37
N THR A 54 -8.07 -3.69 -7.18
CA THR A 54 -9.13 -4.67 -6.94
C THR A 54 -8.52 -6.04 -6.58
N PRO A 55 -8.31 -6.35 -5.29
CA PRO A 55 -8.00 -7.71 -4.88
C PRO A 55 -9.15 -8.66 -5.22
N HIS A 56 -8.85 -9.73 -5.94
CA HIS A 56 -9.79 -10.75 -6.35
C HIS A 56 -9.52 -12.06 -5.60
N ARG A 57 -10.52 -12.56 -4.88
CA ARG A 57 -10.44 -13.75 -4.03
C ARG A 57 -9.23 -13.73 -3.06
N MET A 58 -8.94 -12.56 -2.48
CA MET A 58 -7.84 -12.40 -1.54
C MET A 58 -8.24 -12.87 -0.15
N GLY A 59 -7.51 -13.83 0.43
CA GLY A 59 -7.77 -14.31 1.78
C GLY A 59 -6.90 -15.50 2.19
N PRO A 60 -7.12 -16.07 3.38
CA PRO A 60 -6.36 -17.22 3.87
C PRO A 60 -6.41 -18.42 2.92
N GLN A 61 -5.25 -19.04 2.68
CA GLN A 61 -5.14 -20.17 1.75
C GLN A 61 -5.96 -21.40 2.16
N PHE A 62 -6.22 -21.59 3.45
CA PHE A 62 -7.05 -22.70 3.95
C PHE A 62 -8.55 -22.52 3.66
N LEU A 63 -9.01 -21.30 3.34
CA LEU A 63 -10.40 -21.06 2.97
C LEU A 63 -10.64 -21.42 1.49
N PRO A 64 -11.76 -22.06 1.13
CA PRO A 64 -12.14 -22.27 -0.26
C PRO A 64 -12.16 -20.95 -1.06
N PRO A 65 -11.75 -20.93 -2.34
CA PRO A 65 -11.70 -19.70 -3.13
C PRO A 65 -13.03 -18.95 -3.24
N VAL A 66 -14.17 -19.65 -3.18
CA VAL A 66 -15.52 -19.06 -3.21
C VAL A 66 -15.84 -18.21 -1.97
N MET A 67 -15.17 -18.47 -0.84
CA MET A 67 -15.35 -17.72 0.40
C MET A 67 -14.41 -16.51 0.52
N ARG A 68 -13.45 -16.36 -0.41
CA ARG A 68 -12.49 -15.26 -0.36
C ARG A 68 -13.06 -14.04 -1.08
N PRO A 69 -13.05 -12.86 -0.46
CA PRO A 69 -13.69 -11.68 -1.02
C PRO A 69 -12.95 -11.15 -2.25
N THR A 70 -13.74 -10.56 -3.16
CA THR A 70 -13.27 -9.61 -4.16
C THR A 70 -13.75 -8.22 -3.74
N TYR A 71 -12.86 -7.25 -3.73
CA TYR A 71 -13.18 -5.90 -3.27
C TYR A 71 -12.25 -4.86 -3.92
N GLN A 72 -12.64 -3.59 -3.87
CA GLN A 72 -11.75 -2.48 -4.20
C GLN A 72 -11.05 -1.97 -2.93
N ALA A 73 -9.77 -1.63 -3.02
CA ALA A 73 -9.01 -1.04 -1.93
C ALA A 73 -8.12 0.10 -2.42
N PHE A 74 -7.93 1.08 -1.55
CA PHE A 74 -7.02 2.20 -1.71
C PHE A 74 -5.98 2.16 -0.61
N LEU A 75 -4.74 1.89 -0.98
CA LEU A 75 -3.63 1.70 -0.05
C LEU A 75 -2.74 2.93 -0.12
N PHE A 76 -2.69 3.70 0.95
CA PHE A 76 -1.67 4.73 1.14
C PHE A 76 -0.49 4.05 1.82
N ARG A 77 0.66 4.04 1.17
CA ARG A 77 1.87 3.42 1.68
C ARG A 77 3.08 4.31 1.52
N THR A 78 3.94 4.33 2.52
CA THR A 78 5.24 5.01 2.48
C THR A 78 6.38 4.02 2.56
N LEU A 79 7.57 4.47 2.16
CA LEU A 79 8.81 3.71 2.19
C LEU A 79 9.42 3.71 3.58
N LEU A 80 10.03 2.59 3.97
CA LEU A 80 10.76 2.47 5.21
C LEU A 80 12.25 2.28 4.96
N GLU A 81 13.06 2.74 5.92
CA GLU A 81 14.42 2.23 6.10
C GLU A 81 14.30 0.92 6.89
N ASP A 82 14.50 -0.20 6.21
CA ASP A 82 14.28 -1.53 6.76
C ASP A 82 15.47 -2.48 6.55
N ALA A 83 16.58 -1.98 5.99
CA ALA A 83 17.83 -2.71 5.82
C ALA A 83 18.31 -3.38 7.13
N GLU A 84 18.08 -2.74 8.27
CA GLU A 84 18.43 -3.29 9.58
C GLU A 84 17.62 -4.56 9.95
N TYR A 85 16.42 -4.71 9.40
CA TYR A 85 15.49 -5.82 9.67
C TYR A 85 15.58 -6.97 8.67
N ASN A 86 16.52 -6.93 7.72
CA ASN A 86 16.66 -7.98 6.73
C ASN A 86 18.10 -8.41 6.46
N GLU A 87 18.24 -9.61 5.89
CA GLU A 87 19.53 -10.24 5.59
C GLU A 87 20.24 -9.56 4.42
N GLU A 88 19.49 -9.06 3.44
CA GLU A 88 20.03 -8.41 2.24
C GLU A 88 20.62 -7.02 2.50
N LYS A 89 20.34 -6.42 3.66
CA LYS A 89 20.72 -5.04 4.03
C LYS A 89 20.28 -4.02 2.98
N LYS A 90 19.09 -4.19 2.43
CA LYS A 90 18.48 -3.30 1.43
C LYS A 90 17.11 -2.81 1.88
N ASP A 91 16.81 -1.55 1.57
CA ASP A 91 15.52 -0.95 1.86
C ASP A 91 14.48 -1.32 0.79
N LYS A 92 13.57 -2.23 1.14
CA LYS A 92 12.47 -2.72 0.30
C LYS A 92 11.12 -2.71 1.03
N GLY A 93 11.13 -2.26 2.29
CA GLY A 93 9.99 -2.21 3.17
C GLY A 93 9.04 -1.05 2.88
N LEU A 94 7.76 -1.31 3.08
CA LEU A 94 6.73 -0.29 3.11
C LEU A 94 5.90 -0.36 4.38
N TYR A 95 5.26 0.75 4.73
CA TYR A 95 4.24 0.83 5.77
C TYR A 95 2.94 1.38 5.18
N PHE A 96 1.81 0.78 5.55
CA PHE A 96 0.50 1.30 5.17
C PHE A 96 0.07 2.42 6.14
N THR A 97 0.17 3.68 5.70
CA THR A 97 -0.30 4.84 6.48
C THR A 97 -1.82 4.87 6.58
N ALA A 98 -2.50 4.35 5.56
CA ALA A 98 -3.94 4.11 5.60
C ALA A 98 -4.33 3.06 4.55
N VAL A 99 -5.35 2.26 4.88
CA VAL A 99 -6.01 1.38 3.91
C VAL A 99 -7.49 1.70 3.93
N ARG A 100 -8.10 1.85 2.75
CA ARG A 100 -9.52 2.25 2.63
C ARG A 100 -10.27 1.37 1.65
N SER A 101 -11.53 1.08 1.95
CA SER A 101 -12.40 0.31 1.06
C SER A 101 -13.87 0.67 1.27
N PRO A 102 -14.68 0.72 0.18
CA PRO A 102 -16.14 0.78 0.32
C PRO A 102 -16.74 -0.56 0.81
N SER A 103 -16.00 -1.67 0.70
CA SER A 103 -16.51 -3.00 1.04
C SER A 103 -16.51 -3.26 2.55
N PHE A 104 -17.69 -3.50 3.12
CA PHE A 104 -17.82 -3.92 4.53
C PHE A 104 -17.11 -5.24 4.81
N MET A 105 -17.20 -6.22 3.90
CA MET A 105 -16.56 -7.52 4.07
C MET A 105 -15.03 -7.42 4.11
N ALA A 106 -14.43 -6.57 3.27
CA ALA A 106 -12.99 -6.32 3.31
C ALA A 106 -12.57 -5.75 4.68
N ARG A 107 -13.32 -4.75 5.16
CA ARG A 107 -13.05 -4.07 6.43
C ARG A 107 -13.06 -5.00 7.64
N THR A 108 -14.02 -5.90 7.70
CA THR A 108 -14.15 -6.83 8.82
C THR A 108 -13.24 -8.05 8.67
N GLY A 109 -13.08 -8.56 7.45
CA GLY A 109 -12.34 -9.81 7.20
C GLY A 109 -10.84 -9.69 7.42
N LEU A 110 -10.18 -8.64 6.91
CA LEU A 110 -8.72 -8.53 6.96
C LEU A 110 -8.19 -8.29 8.39
N LYS A 111 -8.97 -7.61 9.24
CA LYS A 111 -8.64 -7.34 10.64
C LYS A 111 -8.50 -8.63 11.46
N LEU A 112 -9.11 -9.74 11.03
CA LEU A 112 -8.99 -11.03 11.71
C LEU A 112 -7.59 -11.64 11.55
N PHE A 113 -6.91 -11.37 10.44
CA PHE A 113 -5.66 -12.03 10.06
C PHE A 113 -4.44 -11.09 10.07
N THR A 114 -4.66 -9.78 10.17
CA THR A 114 -3.59 -8.78 10.07
C THR A 114 -3.78 -7.65 11.05
N ASP A 115 -2.72 -6.89 11.32
CA ASP A 115 -2.79 -5.63 12.08
C ASP A 115 -3.25 -4.44 11.24
N ILE A 116 -3.59 -4.67 9.96
CA ILE A 116 -4.02 -3.63 9.05
C ILE A 116 -5.50 -3.31 9.30
N VAL A 117 -5.76 -2.06 9.64
CA VAL A 117 -7.12 -1.53 9.77
C VAL A 117 -7.54 -0.92 8.44
N ILE A 118 -8.71 -1.33 7.93
CA ILE A 118 -9.30 -0.76 6.72
C ILE A 118 -10.42 0.20 7.11
N GLU A 119 -10.27 1.46 6.72
CA GLU A 119 -11.27 2.51 6.92
C GLU A 119 -12.34 2.47 5.81
N SER A 120 -13.53 2.97 6.13
CA SER A 120 -14.58 3.16 5.12
C SER A 120 -14.24 4.35 4.22
N CYS A 121 -14.60 4.26 2.95
CA CYS A 121 -14.54 5.39 2.02
C CYS A 121 -15.71 5.36 1.04
N VAL A 122 -15.97 6.49 0.42
CA VAL A 122 -16.80 6.62 -0.78
C VAL A 122 -15.86 6.86 -1.96
N THR A 123 -16.15 6.21 -3.08
CA THR A 123 -15.40 6.38 -4.32
C THR A 123 -16.35 6.64 -5.48
N THR A 124 -15.98 7.57 -6.33
CA THR A 124 -16.66 7.85 -7.61
C THR A 124 -15.65 7.81 -8.73
N ARG A 125 -16.03 7.20 -9.86
CA ARG A 125 -15.22 7.17 -11.07
C ARG A 125 -15.99 7.80 -12.22
N THR A 126 -15.34 8.72 -12.94
CA THR A 126 -15.89 9.35 -14.15
C THR A 126 -14.80 9.34 -15.22
N GLY A 127 -14.91 8.42 -16.19
CA GLY A 127 -13.81 8.14 -17.11
C GLY A 127 -12.56 7.65 -16.35
N ASN A 128 -11.42 8.30 -16.59
CA ASN A 128 -10.14 8.01 -15.92
C ASN A 128 -9.94 8.77 -14.60
N ARG A 129 -10.92 9.59 -14.20
CA ARG A 129 -10.87 10.34 -12.95
C ARG A 129 -11.45 9.51 -11.82
N VAL A 130 -10.72 9.50 -10.71
CA VAL A 130 -11.09 8.85 -9.46
C VAL A 130 -11.15 9.91 -8.36
N ASP A 131 -12.26 9.92 -7.63
CA ASP A 131 -12.48 10.76 -6.45
C ASP A 131 -12.76 9.83 -5.26
N LEU A 132 -11.87 9.80 -4.27
CA LEU A 132 -12.01 9.08 -3.01
C LEU A 132 -12.27 10.06 -1.88
N ARG A 133 -13.24 9.75 -1.01
CA ARG A 133 -13.56 10.56 0.18
C ARG A 133 -13.73 9.72 1.44
N THR A 134 -13.25 10.28 2.56
CA THR A 134 -13.45 9.75 3.92
C THR A 134 -13.74 10.93 4.85
N GLY A 135 -15.03 11.17 5.12
CA GLY A 135 -15.46 12.38 5.83
C GLY A 135 -15.14 13.64 5.02
N ASP A 136 -14.40 14.56 5.64
CA ASP A 136 -13.88 15.79 5.06
C ASP A 136 -12.56 15.60 4.27
N ARG A 137 -11.92 14.43 4.41
CA ARG A 137 -10.69 14.10 3.69
C ARG A 137 -10.98 13.53 2.30
N PHE A 138 -10.14 13.88 1.33
CA PHE A 138 -10.25 13.42 -0.04
C PHE A 138 -8.89 13.22 -0.71
N VAL A 139 -8.88 12.37 -1.72
CA VAL A 139 -7.88 12.36 -2.79
C VAL A 139 -8.60 12.22 -4.11
N ARG A 140 -8.13 12.96 -5.10
CA ARG A 140 -8.58 12.87 -6.48
C ARG A 140 -7.38 12.76 -7.37
N TYR A 141 -7.51 11.96 -8.42
CA TYR A 141 -6.55 11.93 -9.50
C TYR A 141 -7.22 11.60 -10.83
N GLU A 142 -6.60 12.01 -11.92
CA GLU A 142 -6.99 11.64 -13.28
C GLU A 142 -5.75 11.19 -14.07
N LEU A 143 -5.84 9.98 -14.65
CA LEU A 143 -4.75 9.39 -15.43
C LEU A 143 -5.00 9.52 -16.93
N ASP A 144 -3.96 9.79 -17.70
CA ASP A 144 -4.00 9.78 -19.16
C ASP A 144 -2.94 8.85 -19.74
N ASP A 145 -3.42 7.86 -20.50
CA ASP A 145 -2.59 6.83 -21.12
C ASP A 145 -1.98 7.28 -22.46
N HIS A 146 -2.37 8.45 -22.97
CA HIS A 146 -1.98 8.98 -24.28
C HIS A 146 -1.09 10.22 -24.20
N ALA A 147 -1.06 10.91 -23.06
CA ALA A 147 -0.20 12.06 -22.86
C ALA A 147 1.27 11.64 -22.65
N PRO A 148 2.24 12.47 -23.06
CA PRO A 148 3.66 12.19 -22.83
C PRO A 148 3.96 12.15 -21.33
N VAL A 149 4.87 11.26 -20.95
CA VAL A 149 5.34 11.10 -19.57
C VAL A 149 6.82 11.43 -19.46
N THR A 150 7.20 12.07 -18.36
CA THR A 150 8.61 12.19 -17.97
C THR A 150 8.92 11.04 -17.01
N VAL A 151 9.87 10.19 -17.39
CA VAL A 151 10.30 9.08 -16.54
C VAL A 151 11.08 9.63 -15.36
N ASP A 152 10.76 9.14 -14.16
CA ASP A 152 11.52 9.35 -12.93
C ASP A 152 12.17 8.01 -12.56
N PRO A 153 13.45 7.80 -12.93
CA PRO A 153 14.11 6.49 -12.75
C PRO A 153 14.20 6.06 -11.28
N GLU A 154 14.31 7.00 -10.35
CA GLU A 154 14.38 6.70 -8.92
C GLU A 154 13.04 6.16 -8.41
N ILE A 155 11.93 6.78 -8.81
CA ILE A 155 10.59 6.31 -8.45
C ILE A 155 10.24 4.98 -9.15
N GLU A 156 10.69 4.79 -10.38
CA GLU A 156 10.51 3.54 -11.11
C GLU A 156 11.25 2.38 -10.44
N ASP A 157 12.50 2.58 -10.02
CA ASP A 157 13.26 1.56 -9.28
C ASP A 157 12.60 1.23 -7.94
N ILE A 158 12.17 2.25 -7.19
CA ILE A 158 11.42 2.08 -5.95
C ILE A 158 10.16 1.24 -6.20
N ALA A 159 9.35 1.57 -7.20
CA ALA A 159 8.10 0.87 -7.46
C ALA A 159 8.29 -0.62 -7.80
N ASN A 160 9.44 -0.98 -8.40
CA ASN A 160 9.79 -2.34 -8.77
C ASN A 160 10.40 -3.16 -7.62
N THR A 161 11.05 -2.52 -6.65
CA THR A 161 11.88 -3.21 -5.64
C THR A 161 11.15 -3.59 -4.35
N LEU A 162 10.01 -2.97 -4.03
CA LEU A 162 9.29 -3.22 -2.78
C LEU A 162 8.77 -4.65 -2.69
N ASP A 163 9.05 -5.41 -1.63
CA ASP A 163 8.65 -6.81 -1.52
C ASP A 163 8.17 -7.21 -0.12
N ARG A 164 8.06 -6.25 0.81
CA ARG A 164 7.63 -6.52 2.18
C ARG A 164 6.91 -5.34 2.79
N ALA A 165 5.96 -5.62 3.66
CA ALA A 165 5.24 -4.62 4.43
C ALA A 165 5.45 -4.84 5.93
N TYR A 166 5.46 -3.75 6.68
CA TYR A 166 5.57 -3.76 8.13
C TYR A 166 4.29 -3.28 8.78
N THR A 167 3.98 -3.84 9.95
CA THR A 167 2.90 -3.40 10.83
C THR A 167 3.42 -3.27 12.26
N VAL A 168 2.78 -2.43 13.05
CA VAL A 168 3.03 -2.29 14.48
C VAL A 168 1.71 -2.52 15.20
N ASN A 169 1.65 -3.49 16.10
CA ASN A 169 0.44 -3.77 16.87
C ASN A 169 0.29 -2.78 18.06
N GLU A 170 -0.82 -2.87 18.79
CA GLU A 170 -1.11 -2.00 19.95
C GLU A 170 -0.05 -2.10 21.07
N ASP A 171 0.58 -3.27 21.21
CA ASP A 171 1.68 -3.48 22.16
C ASP A 171 3.03 -2.94 21.65
N GLY A 172 3.09 -2.33 20.47
CA GLY A 172 4.33 -1.84 19.86
C GLY A 172 5.23 -2.92 19.26
N VAL A 173 4.73 -4.15 19.08
CA VAL A 173 5.44 -5.24 18.40
C VAL A 173 5.47 -4.98 16.90
N VAL A 174 6.68 -4.97 16.33
CA VAL A 174 6.90 -4.82 14.90
C VAL A 174 6.80 -6.18 14.23
N ARG A 175 5.91 -6.28 13.25
CA ARG A 175 5.74 -7.46 12.40
C ARG A 175 6.03 -7.13 10.95
N ARG A 176 6.46 -8.14 10.21
CA ARG A 176 6.74 -8.06 8.78
C ARG A 176 5.96 -9.14 8.04
N VAL A 177 5.50 -8.80 6.86
CA VAL A 177 5.01 -9.76 5.86
C VAL A 177 5.82 -9.63 4.59
N VAL A 178 6.31 -10.76 4.07
CA VAL A 178 6.91 -10.84 2.74
C VAL A 178 5.81 -11.01 1.71
N ILE A 179 5.91 -10.22 0.64
CA ILE A 179 4.96 -10.14 -0.46
C ILE A 179 5.60 -10.82 -1.67
N GLU A 180 5.14 -12.03 -1.97
CA GLU A 180 5.55 -12.75 -3.16
C GLU A 180 4.68 -12.38 -4.36
N ARG A 181 5.37 -12.06 -5.45
CA ARG A 181 4.81 -11.83 -6.78
C ARG A 181 5.90 -12.07 -7.82
N TYR A 182 5.51 -12.49 -9.03
CA TYR A 182 6.49 -12.79 -10.08
C TYR A 182 7.13 -11.53 -10.68
N ARG A 183 6.33 -10.53 -11.03
CA ARG A 183 6.79 -9.26 -11.59
C ARG A 183 5.80 -8.14 -11.35
N TRP A 184 6.23 -6.91 -11.62
CA TRP A 184 5.39 -5.71 -11.61
C TRP A 184 5.39 -5.08 -13.02
N PRO A 185 4.43 -5.42 -13.89
CA PRO A 185 4.37 -4.92 -15.26
C PRO A 185 3.80 -3.51 -15.27
N LEU A 186 4.62 -2.57 -14.78
CA LEU A 186 4.30 -1.15 -14.68
C LEU A 186 4.33 -0.52 -16.07
N LYS A 187 3.24 0.14 -16.44
CA LYS A 187 3.19 1.11 -17.54
C LYS A 187 3.04 2.50 -16.93
N GLN A 188 4.03 3.36 -17.13
CA GLN A 188 3.92 4.75 -16.71
C GLN A 188 2.85 5.47 -17.54
N VAL A 189 2.07 6.33 -16.88
CA VAL A 189 0.99 7.12 -17.47
C VAL A 189 1.05 8.55 -16.93
N ALA A 190 0.48 9.50 -17.67
CA ALA A 190 0.50 10.90 -17.24
C ALA A 190 -0.55 11.13 -16.14
N CYS A 191 -0.23 12.04 -15.23
CA CYS A 191 -1.17 12.55 -14.23
C CYS A 191 -1.71 13.89 -14.70
N LYS A 192 -2.99 13.95 -15.10
CA LYS A 192 -3.63 15.19 -15.56
C LYS A 192 -4.06 16.09 -14.42
N ASP A 193 -4.60 15.48 -13.37
CA ASP A 193 -5.06 16.15 -12.17
C ASP A 193 -4.67 15.29 -10.97
N PHE A 194 -4.23 15.94 -9.89
CA PHE A 194 -3.99 15.33 -8.60
C PHE A 194 -4.23 16.37 -7.51
N ALA A 195 -5.10 16.03 -6.56
CA ALA A 195 -5.35 16.86 -5.40
C ALA A 195 -5.69 15.99 -4.20
N THR A 196 -5.18 16.35 -3.03
CA THR A 196 -5.46 15.66 -1.77
C THR A 196 -5.37 16.64 -0.61
N ASN A 197 -6.16 16.40 0.43
CA ASN A 197 -5.97 17.03 1.75
C ASN A 197 -5.64 16.00 2.83
N PHE A 198 -5.33 14.75 2.46
CA PHE A 198 -4.75 13.79 3.39
C PHE A 198 -3.35 14.21 3.86
N PHE A 199 -2.62 14.91 3.00
CA PHE A 199 -1.31 15.49 3.29
C PHE A 199 -1.27 16.90 2.68
N LYS A 200 -0.84 17.89 3.45
CA LYS A 200 -0.77 19.30 3.08
C LYS A 200 0.35 19.56 2.08
N SER A 201 1.47 18.86 2.22
CA SER A 201 2.68 19.03 1.38
C SER A 201 2.73 18.10 0.16
N ALA A 202 1.60 17.48 -0.21
CA ALA A 202 1.56 16.46 -1.26
C ALA A 202 1.91 17.03 -2.65
N GLU A 203 2.93 16.48 -3.28
CA GLU A 203 3.35 16.84 -4.65
C GLU A 203 3.46 15.60 -5.55
N PRO A 204 2.66 15.49 -6.63
CA PRO A 204 2.69 14.33 -7.51
C PRO A 204 4.04 14.18 -8.21
N ARG A 205 4.48 12.93 -8.40
CA ARG A 205 5.77 12.58 -9.02
C ARG A 205 5.60 11.69 -10.24
N ALA A 206 4.92 10.56 -10.08
CA ALA A 206 4.75 9.59 -11.16
C ALA A 206 3.45 8.81 -11.00
N CYS A 207 2.88 8.35 -12.10
CA CYS A 207 1.70 7.50 -12.10
C CYS A 207 1.94 6.26 -12.95
N TYR A 208 1.38 5.14 -12.52
CA TYR A 208 1.49 3.87 -13.21
C TYR A 208 0.16 3.15 -13.27
N LYS A 209 -0.03 2.38 -14.33
CA LYS A 209 -1.02 1.29 -14.39
C LYS A 209 -0.27 -0.03 -14.46
N VAL A 210 -0.82 -1.07 -13.84
CA VAL A 210 -0.32 -2.43 -14.05
C VAL A 210 -1.12 -3.06 -15.19
N THR A 211 -0.42 -3.54 -16.22
CA THR A 211 -1.06 -4.01 -17.45
C THR A 211 -1.54 -5.46 -17.39
N GLU A 212 -1.28 -6.15 -16.29
CA GLU A 212 -1.57 -7.58 -16.13
C GLU A 212 -2.18 -7.89 -14.76
N ILE A 213 -2.85 -9.03 -14.68
CA ILE A 213 -3.32 -9.59 -13.42
C ILE A 213 -2.12 -10.19 -12.68
N ILE A 214 -1.97 -9.86 -11.39
CA ILE A 214 -0.83 -10.32 -10.60
C ILE A 214 -1.28 -11.37 -9.57
N ASP A 215 -0.73 -12.58 -9.66
CA ASP A 215 -0.83 -13.53 -8.56
C ASP A 215 -0.06 -12.98 -7.35
N TYR A 216 -0.72 -12.96 -6.20
CA TYR A 216 -0.28 -12.17 -5.06
C TYR A 216 -0.40 -12.96 -3.77
N ILE A 217 0.73 -13.11 -3.08
CA ILE A 217 0.84 -13.93 -1.88
C ILE A 217 1.48 -13.11 -0.78
N TRP A 218 0.85 -13.12 0.39
CA TRP A 218 1.42 -12.64 1.63
C TRP A 218 1.81 -13.84 2.46
N LYS A 219 3.11 -13.95 2.76
CA LYS A 219 3.61 -14.96 3.68
C LYS A 219 3.05 -14.73 5.09
N PRO A 220 3.14 -15.75 5.96
CA PRO A 220 2.91 -15.55 7.38
C PRO A 220 3.59 -14.30 7.93
N PHE A 221 2.92 -13.59 8.82
CA PHE A 221 3.52 -12.46 9.52
C PHE A 221 4.57 -12.97 10.51
N GLU A 222 5.73 -12.31 10.51
CA GLU A 222 6.87 -12.63 11.37
C GLU A 222 7.09 -11.50 12.36
N VAL A 223 7.40 -11.85 13.62
CA VAL A 223 7.79 -10.86 14.63
C VAL A 223 9.25 -10.49 14.39
N ILE A 224 9.51 -9.19 14.18
CA ILE A 224 10.84 -8.66 13.89
C ILE A 224 11.44 -7.99 15.11
N ALA A 225 10.64 -7.23 15.85
CA ALA A 225 11.08 -6.54 17.05
C ALA A 225 9.95 -6.45 18.08
N ARG A 226 10.33 -6.40 19.36
CA ARG A 226 9.42 -6.13 20.49
C ARG A 226 9.87 -4.86 21.19
N PRO A 227 8.96 -4.11 21.83
CA PRO A 227 9.37 -3.00 22.69
C PRO A 227 10.34 -3.51 23.76
N ARG A 228 11.31 -2.68 24.11
CA ARG A 228 12.13 -2.95 25.30
C ARG A 228 11.22 -2.81 26.53
N ALA A 229 11.22 -3.84 27.38
CA ALA A 229 10.51 -3.84 28.66
C ALA A 229 11.03 -2.77 29.60
#